data_AF-A0A4Q4D389-F1
#
_entry.id   AF-A0A4Q4D389-F1
#
_cell.length_a   1.000
_cell.length_b   1.000
_cell.length_c   1.000
_cell.angle_alpha   90.00
_cell.angle_beta   90.00
_cell.angle_gamma   90.00
#
_symmetry.space_group_name_H-M   'P 1'
#
loop_
_entity.id
_entity.type
_entity.pdbx_description
1 polymer ?
#
loop_
_entity_poly.entity_id
_entity_poly.type
_entity_poly.pdbx_seq_one_letter_code
_entity_poly.pdbx_strand_id
1 'polypeptide(L)'
;DGMKPMTDEAIVEADPDVILVMTDGIESTGGVDGLLKDKPAIALTTAGKKRRFVDMADGDILSFGPRSAGVIDALARAVYAPDAEQ
;
A
#
# COMPACT_ATOMS: atom_id res chain seq x y z
N ASP A 1 -4.11 -21.11 -2.48
CA ASP A 1 -2.83 -20.46 -2.16
C ASP A 1 -3.09 -19.14 -1.47
N GLY A 2 -2.70 -19.04 -0.19
CA GLY A 2 -2.89 -17.83 0.61
C GLY A 2 -1.72 -16.86 0.47
N MET A 3 -1.29 -16.29 1.60
CA MET A 3 -0.14 -15.38 1.66
C MET A 3 1.16 -16.08 1.21
N LYS A 4 1.95 -15.40 0.39
CA LYS A 4 3.29 -15.85 -0.05
C LYS A 4 4.35 -14.87 0.46
N PRO A 5 5.59 -15.34 0.69
CA PRO A 5 6.69 -14.44 1.01
C PRO A 5 6.90 -13.41 -0.09
N MET A 6 7.15 -12.16 0.31
CA MET A 6 7.45 -11.06 -0.60
C MET A 6 8.96 -11.05 -0.88
N THR A 7 9.41 -11.87 -1.84
CA THR A 7 10.82 -11.89 -2.28
C THR A 7 11.11 -10.72 -3.22
N ASP A 8 12.38 -10.33 -3.31
CA ASP A 8 12.79 -9.18 -4.13
C ASP A 8 12.48 -9.43 -5.63
N GLU A 9 12.66 -10.66 -6.10
CA GLU A 9 12.34 -11.04 -7.48
C GLU A 9 10.84 -10.91 -7.76
N ALA A 10 9.99 -11.37 -6.83
CA ALA A 10 8.54 -11.31 -6.98
C ALA A 10 8.02 -9.86 -6.98
N ILE A 11 8.63 -8.97 -6.19
CA ILE A 11 8.28 -7.55 -6.17
C ILE A 11 8.62 -6.90 -7.52
N VAL A 12 9.83 -7.15 -8.03
CA VAL A 12 10.30 -6.56 -9.29
C VAL A 12 9.51 -7.10 -10.47
N GLU A 13 9.18 -8.39 -10.49
CA GLU A 13 8.35 -9.00 -11.53
C GLU A 13 6.91 -8.48 -11.50
N ALA A 14 6.32 -8.29 -10.32
CA ALA A 14 4.97 -7.76 -10.18
C ALA A 14 4.85 -6.29 -10.60
N ASP A 15 5.93 -5.52 -10.50
CA ASP A 15 6.04 -4.08 -10.80
C ASP A 15 4.76 -3.27 -10.47
N PRO A 16 4.29 -3.25 -9.21
CA PRO A 16 3.03 -2.63 -8.85
C PRO A 16 3.02 -1.12 -9.16
N ASP A 17 1.87 -0.61 -9.55
CA ASP A 17 1.62 0.83 -9.73
C ASP A 17 1.29 1.57 -8.42
N VAL A 18 0.76 0.84 -7.44
CA VAL A 18 0.37 1.31 -6.11
C VAL A 18 0.67 0.19 -5.11
N ILE A 19 1.20 0.56 -3.94
CA ILE A 19 1.41 -0.37 -2.83
C ILE A 19 0.43 -0.01 -1.71
N LEU A 20 -0.40 -0.98 -1.35
CA LEU A 20 -1.32 -0.90 -0.22
C LEU A 20 -0.65 -1.51 1.01
N VAL A 21 -0.62 -0.77 2.11
CA VAL A 21 -0.02 -1.19 3.38
C VAL A 21 -0.97 -0.95 4.55
N MET A 22 -0.67 -1.55 5.69
CA MET A 22 -1.33 -1.19 6.94
C MET A 22 -0.68 0.07 7.50
N THR A 23 -1.49 0.99 8.05
CA THR A 23 -1.02 2.24 8.68
C THR A 23 0.06 1.98 9.72
N ASP A 24 -0.22 1.15 10.73
CA ASP A 24 0.74 0.79 11.77
C ASP A 24 1.98 0.07 11.19
N GLY A 25 1.79 -0.68 10.11
CA GLY A 25 2.88 -1.39 9.42
C GLY A 25 3.90 -0.43 8.83
N ILE A 26 3.45 0.58 8.08
CA ILE A 26 4.36 1.56 7.46
C ILE A 26 4.93 2.55 8.48
N GLU A 27 4.17 2.90 9.53
CA GLU A 27 4.68 3.70 10.65
C GLU A 27 5.82 2.97 11.37
N SER A 28 5.68 1.65 11.59
CA SER A 28 6.72 0.85 12.26
C SER A 28 8.06 0.82 11.53
N THR A 29 8.06 1.02 10.20
CA THR A 29 9.30 1.11 9.41
C THR A 29 9.91 2.51 9.41
N GLY A 30 9.22 3.53 9.92
CA GLY A 30 9.61 4.94 9.78
C GLY A 30 9.04 5.60 8.52
N GLY A 31 7.83 5.20 8.11
CA GLY A 31 7.14 5.71 6.94
C GLY A 31 7.67 5.13 5.62
N VAL A 32 7.28 5.75 4.50
CA VAL A 32 7.68 5.33 3.15
C VAL A 32 9.19 5.25 2.98
N ASP A 33 9.94 6.22 3.51
CA ASP A 33 11.40 6.24 3.37
C ASP A 33 12.08 5.09 4.12
N GLY A 34 11.57 4.80 5.31
CA GLY A 34 12.02 3.65 6.10
C GLY A 34 11.73 2.33 5.39
N LEU A 35 10.51 2.16 4.87
CA LEU A 35 10.15 0.97 4.10
C LEU A 35 11.04 0.78 2.85
N LEU A 36 11.30 1.86 2.10
CA LEU A 36 12.16 1.80 0.91
C LEU A 36 13.63 1.49 1.25
N LYS A 37 14.10 1.92 2.42
CA LYS A 37 15.45 1.58 2.93
C LYS A 37 15.54 0.10 3.32
N ASP A 38 14.51 -0.41 3.99
CA ASP A 38 14.47 -1.80 4.47
C ASP A 38 14.20 -2.80 3.33
N LYS A 39 13.48 -2.36 2.29
CA LYS A 39 13.13 -3.16 1.11
C LYS A 39 13.50 -2.44 -0.19
N PRO A 40 14.80 -2.41 -0.58
CA PRO A 40 15.26 -1.69 -1.76
C PRO A 40 14.61 -2.15 -3.08
N ALA A 41 14.19 -3.41 -3.19
CA ALA A 41 13.48 -3.93 -4.37
C ALA A 41 12.18 -3.15 -4.66
N ILE A 42 11.50 -2.65 -3.63
CA ILE A 42 10.31 -1.82 -3.80
C ILE A 42 10.65 -0.53 -4.57
N ALA A 43 11.81 0.08 -4.31
CA ALA A 43 12.25 1.30 -4.98
C ALA A 43 12.46 1.11 -6.50
N LEU A 44 12.63 -0.13 -6.96
CA LEU A 44 12.78 -0.45 -8.39
C LEU A 44 11.43 -0.51 -9.13
N THR A 45 10.32 -0.59 -8.40
CA THR A 45 8.97 -0.68 -8.98
C THR A 45 8.41 0.68 -9.39
N THR A 46 7.36 0.69 -10.19
CA THR A 46 6.63 1.89 -10.60
C THR A 46 6.04 2.61 -9.38
N ALA A 47 5.47 1.89 -8.41
CA ALA A 47 4.97 2.44 -7.16
C ALA A 47 6.09 3.07 -6.33
N GLY A 48 7.24 2.40 -6.18
CA GLY A 48 8.37 2.91 -5.42
C GLY A 48 8.96 4.18 -6.02
N LYS A 49 9.18 4.20 -7.34
CA LYS A 49 9.70 5.37 -8.07
C LYS A 49 8.78 6.60 -7.95
N LYS A 50 7.46 6.38 -8.03
CA LYS A 50 6.46 7.45 -7.91
C LYS A 50 6.03 7.72 -6.47
N ARG A 51 6.57 6.97 -5.50
CA ARG A 51 6.18 7.00 -4.09
C ARG A 51 4.67 6.83 -3.88
N ARG A 52 4.04 5.94 -4.65
CA ARG A 52 2.59 5.66 -4.59
C ARG A 52 2.26 4.60 -3.55
N PHE A 53 2.08 5.06 -2.31
CA PHE A 53 1.66 4.25 -1.18
C PHE A 53 0.29 4.71 -0.71
N VAL A 54 -0.59 3.76 -0.44
CA VAL A 54 -1.87 3.99 0.24
C VAL A 54 -1.84 3.14 1.50
N ASP A 55 -2.07 3.75 2.65
CA ASP A 55 -2.21 3.04 3.91
C ASP A 55 -3.66 3.07 4.39
N MET A 56 -4.04 2.05 5.15
CA MET A 56 -5.34 1.98 5.81
C MET A 56 -5.23 1.14 7.08
N ALA A 57 -6.06 1.44 8.07
CA ALA A 57 -6.17 0.65 9.29
C ALA A 57 -6.60 -0.79 8.98
N ASP A 58 -5.95 -1.77 9.61
CA ASP A 58 -6.23 -3.19 9.44
C ASP A 58 -7.68 -3.57 9.81
N GLY A 59 -8.18 -2.97 10.90
CA GLY A 59 -9.56 -3.10 11.39
C GLY A 59 -10.61 -2.50 10.46
N ASP A 60 -10.20 -1.74 9.45
CA ASP A 60 -11.10 -1.26 8.39
C ASP A 60 -10.99 -2.17 7.17
N ILE A 61 -9.79 -2.33 6.61
CA ILE A 61 -9.59 -2.94 5.30
C ILE A 61 -9.84 -4.45 5.25
N LEU A 62 -9.63 -5.15 6.36
CA LEU A 62 -9.84 -6.61 6.45
C LEU A 62 -11.15 -7.01 7.13
N SER A 63 -11.98 -6.04 7.53
CA SER A 63 -13.15 -6.30 8.39
C SER A 63 -14.41 -6.76 7.65
N PHE A 64 -14.56 -6.41 6.37
CA PHE A 64 -15.71 -6.78 5.50
C PHE A 64 -17.08 -6.66 6.18
N GLY A 65 -17.33 -5.51 6.81
CA GLY A 65 -18.54 -5.25 7.59
C GLY A 65 -19.45 -4.16 7.01
N PRO A 66 -20.39 -3.61 7.81
CA PRO A 66 -21.30 -2.55 7.35
C PRO A 66 -20.58 -1.26 6.89
N ARG A 67 -19.30 -1.11 7.23
CA ARG A 67 -18.45 0.02 6.82
C ARG A 67 -17.75 -0.19 5.47
N SER A 68 -17.89 -1.35 4.82
CA SER A 68 -17.18 -1.66 3.57
C SER A 68 -17.44 -0.66 2.44
N ALA A 69 -18.64 -0.09 2.36
CA ALA A 69 -18.93 0.95 1.37
C ALA A 69 -18.03 2.18 1.54
N GLY A 70 -17.83 2.64 2.78
CA GLY A 70 -16.94 3.77 3.08
C GLY A 70 -15.47 3.41 2.86
N VAL A 71 -15.06 2.19 3.18
CA VAL A 71 -13.70 1.69 2.91
C VAL A 71 -13.38 1.70 1.42
N ILE A 72 -14.30 1.19 0.58
CA ILE A 72 -14.13 1.15 -0.87
C ILE A 72 -14.10 2.57 -1.45
N ASP A 73 -14.97 3.47 -1.00
CA ASP A 73 -14.95 4.88 -1.44
C ASP A 73 -13.62 5.57 -1.08
N ALA A 74 -13.16 5.42 0.16
CA ALA A 74 -11.90 5.98 0.61
C ALA A 74 -10.69 5.45 -0.20
N LEU A 75 -10.63 4.13 -0.42
CA LEU A 75 -9.57 3.52 -1.26
C LEU A 75 -9.65 4.01 -2.71
N ALA A 76 -10.86 4.10 -3.28
CA ALA A 76 -11.04 4.58 -4.65
C ALA A 76 -10.55 6.02 -4.81
N ARG A 77 -10.88 6.90 -3.85
CA ARG A 77 -10.36 8.28 -3.84
C ARG A 77 -8.85 8.32 -3.72
N ALA A 78 -8.27 7.59 -2.77
CA ALA A 78 -6.82 7.54 -2.57
C ALA A 78 -6.07 7.01 -3.81
N VAL A 79 -6.65 6.06 -4.54
CA VAL A 79 -6.01 5.45 -5.73
C VAL A 79 -6.21 6.27 -7.00
N TYR A 80 -7.42 6.77 -7.24
CA TYR A 80 -7.82 7.37 -8.53
C TYR A 80 -7.89 8.90 -8.52
N ALA A 81 -8.06 9.52 -7.34
CA ALA A 81 -8.21 10.97 -7.20
C ALA A 81 -7.50 11.50 -5.94
N PRO A 82 -6.19 11.24 -5.75
CA PRO A 82 -5.46 11.63 -4.54
C PRO A 82 -5.36 13.16 -4.36
N ASP A 83 -5.49 13.93 -5.44
CA ASP A 83 -5.45 15.39 -5.45
C ASP A 83 -6.84 16.04 -5.38
N ALA A 84 -7.93 15.25 -5.35
CA ALA A 84 -9.25 15.81 -5.17
C ALA A 84 -9.38 16.31 -3.72
N GLU A 85 -9.57 17.62 -3.55
CA GLU A 85 -9.84 18.24 -2.24
C GLU A 85 -10.96 17.49 -1.50
N GLN A 86 -10.72 17.21 -0.21
CA GLN A 86 -11.62 16.47 0.67
C GLN A 86 -12.88 17.26 1.01
#